data_AF-A0A2D5VP85-F1
#
_entry.id   AF-A0A2D5VP85-F1
#
_cell.length_a   1.000
_cell.length_b   1.000
_cell.length_c   1.000
_cell.angle_alpha   90.00
_cell.angle_beta   90.00
_cell.angle_gamma   90.00
#
_symmetry.space_group_name_H-M   'P 1'
#
loop_
_entity.id
_entity.type
_entity.pdbx_description
1 polymer ?
#
loop_
_entity_poly.entity_id
_entity_poly.type
_entity_poly.pdbx_seq_one_letter_code
_entity_poly.pdbx_strand_id
1 'polypeptide(L)'
;MFQQRQREIEDSYKGKISNLEVDRDTWANRYKNSLIRGAITSAAAEHEAFDSEQIVALLQTKIHIVEDNDNLIPKVKMTIKENGKEMERDLTVSEAVASMKDNTDKYGNLFKTTAKGGPGKEPSTNTEPAGPMDIVGMSHEDYIKNREKLLS
;
A
#
# COMPACT_ATOMS: atom_id res chain seq x y z
N MET A 1 -25.13 -52.99 23.33
CA MET A 1 -23.78 -53.28 22.80
C MET A 1 -23.66 -52.89 21.32
N PHE A 2 -24.31 -53.58 20.37
CA PHE A 2 -24.11 -53.30 18.92
C PHE A 2 -24.58 -51.90 18.47
N GLN A 3 -25.76 -51.45 18.92
CA GLN A 3 -26.28 -50.11 18.57
C GLN A 3 -25.46 -48.96 19.16
N GLN A 4 -24.85 -49.16 20.33
CA GLN A 4 -24.00 -48.15 20.98
C GLN A 4 -22.69 -47.97 20.21
N ARG A 5 -22.09 -49.07 19.76
CA ARG A 5 -20.89 -49.04 18.90
C ARG A 5 -21.15 -48.38 17.55
N GLN A 6 -22.32 -48.60 16.95
CA GLN A 6 -22.70 -47.92 15.70
C GLN A 6 -22.83 -46.40 15.90
N ARG A 7 -23.47 -45.96 16.99
CA ARG A 7 -23.54 -44.53 17.33
C ARG A 7 -22.17 -43.92 17.59
N GLU A 8 -21.32 -44.57 18.36
CA GLU A 8 -19.96 -44.09 18.65
C GLU A 8 -19.14 -43.93 17.36
N ILE A 9 -19.30 -44.85 16.41
CA ILE A 9 -18.67 -44.78 15.09
C ILE A 9 -19.23 -43.62 14.28
N GLU A 10 -20.56 -43.48 14.19
CA GLU A 10 -21.22 -42.38 13.48
C GLU A 10 -20.84 -41.01 14.04
N ASP A 11 -20.84 -40.86 15.37
CA ASP A 11 -20.51 -39.61 16.05
C ASP A 11 -19.02 -39.26 15.86
N SER A 12 -18.13 -40.27 15.89
CA SER A 12 -16.72 -40.09 15.54
C SER A 12 -16.54 -39.63 14.09
N TYR A 13 -17.26 -40.22 13.12
CA TYR A 13 -17.17 -39.81 11.73
C TYR A 13 -17.74 -38.41 11.49
N LYS A 14 -18.87 -38.08 12.10
CA LYS A 14 -19.44 -36.72 12.05
C LYS A 14 -18.48 -35.69 12.64
N GLY A 15 -17.85 -36.00 13.77
CA GLY A 15 -16.81 -35.14 14.36
C GLY A 15 -15.62 -34.94 13.43
N LYS A 16 -15.13 -36.01 12.79
CA LYS A 16 -14.04 -35.93 11.80
C LYS A 16 -14.43 -35.09 10.58
N ILE A 17 -15.63 -35.29 10.03
CA ILE A 17 -16.11 -34.52 8.88
C ILE A 17 -16.21 -33.04 9.25
N SER A 18 -16.83 -32.73 10.40
CA SER A 18 -16.96 -31.34 10.86
C SER A 18 -15.60 -30.67 11.06
N ASN A 19 -14.64 -31.37 11.67
CA ASN A 19 -13.27 -30.85 11.83
C ASN A 19 -12.59 -30.63 10.47
N LEU A 20 -12.73 -31.58 9.54
CA LEU A 20 -12.17 -31.45 8.19
C LEU A 20 -12.79 -30.28 7.41
N GLU A 21 -14.09 -30.04 7.57
CA GLU A 21 -14.77 -28.88 6.97
C GLU A 21 -14.26 -27.57 7.55
N VAL A 22 -14.11 -27.47 8.87
CA VAL A 22 -13.54 -26.30 9.56
C VAL A 22 -12.10 -26.05 9.12
N ASP A 23 -11.28 -27.10 9.05
CA ASP A 23 -9.89 -27.00 8.60
C ASP A 23 -9.82 -26.56 7.14
N ARG A 24 -10.62 -27.17 6.26
CA ARG A 24 -10.72 -26.79 4.85
C ARG A 24 -11.06 -25.31 4.71
N ASP A 25 -12.10 -24.85 5.41
CA ASP A 25 -12.56 -23.47 5.30
C ASP A 25 -11.53 -22.49 5.88
N THR A 26 -10.86 -22.87 6.97
CA THR A 26 -9.77 -22.11 7.57
C THR A 26 -8.61 -21.94 6.60
N TRP A 27 -8.14 -23.03 5.99
CA TRP A 27 -7.04 -22.99 5.03
C TRP A 27 -7.42 -22.25 3.75
N ALA A 28 -8.65 -22.45 3.25
CA ALA A 28 -9.17 -21.72 2.11
C ALA A 28 -9.17 -20.21 2.38
N ASN A 29 -9.67 -19.78 3.54
CA ASN A 29 -9.68 -18.36 3.90
C ASN A 29 -8.27 -17.79 4.09
N ARG A 30 -7.36 -18.53 4.71
CA ARG A 30 -5.94 -18.13 4.84
C ARG A 30 -5.27 -17.96 3.48
N TYR A 31 -5.48 -18.91 2.57
CA TYR A 31 -4.94 -18.84 1.21
C TYR A 31 -5.48 -17.63 0.45
N LYS A 32 -6.80 -17.44 0.45
CA LYS A 32 -7.46 -16.28 -0.16
C LYS A 32 -6.91 -14.96 0.39
N ASN A 33 -6.81 -14.83 1.71
CA ASN A 33 -6.26 -13.63 2.35
C ASN A 33 -4.79 -13.40 2.00
N SER A 34 -3.99 -14.46 1.92
CA SER A 34 -2.57 -14.38 1.53
C SER A 34 -2.43 -13.91 0.09
N LEU A 35 -3.23 -14.46 -0.83
CA LEU A 35 -3.24 -14.10 -2.24
C LEU A 35 -3.61 -12.61 -2.42
N ILE A 36 -4.67 -12.16 -1.74
CA ILE A 36 -5.13 -10.78 -1.77
C ILE A 36 -4.05 -9.84 -1.24
N ARG A 37 -3.50 -10.12 -0.05
CA ARG A 37 -2.46 -9.28 0.55
C ARG A 37 -1.20 -9.22 -0.31
N GLY A 38 -0.78 -10.36 -0.87
CA GLY A 38 0.36 -10.43 -1.78
C GLY A 38 0.16 -9.53 -3.00
N ALA A 39 -0.98 -9.66 -3.68
CA ALA A 39 -1.31 -8.87 -4.87
C ALA A 39 -1.38 -7.36 -4.59
N ILE A 40 -1.97 -6.96 -3.46
CA ILE A 40 -2.02 -5.54 -3.08
C ILE A 40 -0.64 -5.02 -2.74
N THR A 41 0.16 -5.77 -1.99
CA THR A 41 1.50 -5.35 -1.56
C THR A 41 2.43 -5.19 -2.77
N SER A 42 2.36 -6.11 -3.73
CA SER A 42 3.13 -6.00 -4.98
C SER A 42 2.72 -4.77 -5.79
N ALA A 43 1.40 -4.55 -5.96
CA ALA A 43 0.90 -3.38 -6.69
C ALA A 43 1.23 -2.07 -5.97
N ALA A 44 1.11 -2.02 -4.64
CA ALA A 44 1.47 -0.88 -3.82
C ALA A 44 2.96 -0.52 -3.97
N ALA A 45 3.84 -1.52 -3.96
CA ALA A 45 5.27 -1.32 -4.19
C ALA A 45 5.56 -0.79 -5.61
N GLU A 46 4.93 -1.36 -6.63
CA GLU A 46 5.09 -0.95 -8.04
C GLU A 46 4.63 0.50 -8.27
N HIS A 47 3.57 0.93 -7.59
CA HIS A 47 3.04 2.29 -7.71
C HIS A 47 3.62 3.28 -6.69
N GLU A 48 4.68 2.91 -5.97
CA GLU A 48 5.40 3.78 -5.01
C GLU A 48 4.53 4.24 -3.83
N ALA A 49 3.74 3.33 -3.26
CA ALA A 49 3.02 3.59 -2.01
C ALA A 49 3.99 4.03 -0.90
N PHE A 50 3.56 5.00 -0.09
CA PHE A 50 4.27 5.38 1.13
C PHE A 50 4.09 4.32 2.22
N ASP A 51 2.86 3.82 2.35
CA ASP A 51 2.48 2.78 3.31
C ASP A 51 1.56 1.76 2.63
N SER A 52 2.12 0.59 2.33
CA SER A 52 1.39 -0.51 1.69
C SER A 52 0.29 -1.08 2.59
N GLU A 53 0.42 -1.02 3.92
CA GLU A 53 -0.58 -1.58 4.84
C GLU A 53 -1.89 -0.79 4.79
N GLN A 54 -1.81 0.52 4.60
CA GLN A 54 -3.00 1.37 4.44
C GLN A 54 -3.76 1.04 3.16
N ILE A 55 -3.05 0.77 2.06
CA ILE A 55 -3.68 0.36 0.80
C ILE A 55 -4.33 -1.02 0.96
N VAL A 56 -3.66 -1.95 1.66
CA VAL A 56 -4.24 -3.26 2.00
C VAL A 56 -5.54 -3.09 2.78
N ALA A 57 -5.56 -2.27 3.84
CA ALA A 57 -6.75 -2.07 4.66
C ALA A 57 -7.94 -1.52 3.86
N LEU A 58 -7.68 -0.61 2.90
CA LEU A 58 -8.72 -0.02 2.05
C LEU A 58 -9.26 -1.01 1.02
N LEU A 59 -8.37 -1.72 0.33
CA LEU A 59 -8.75 -2.59 -0.78
C LEU A 59 -9.24 -3.97 -0.33
N GLN A 60 -8.78 -4.49 0.82
CA GLN A 60 -9.16 -5.82 1.30
C GLN A 60 -10.68 -5.96 1.49
N THR A 61 -11.38 -4.88 1.84
CA THR A 61 -12.86 -4.90 2.02
C THR A 61 -13.64 -4.89 0.71
N LYS A 62 -13.00 -4.50 -0.40
CA LYS A 62 -13.64 -4.33 -1.73
C LYS A 62 -13.21 -5.39 -2.74
N ILE A 63 -12.30 -6.28 -2.34
CA ILE A 63 -11.80 -7.36 -3.18
C ILE A 63 -12.73 -8.55 -3.13
N HIS A 64 -12.94 -9.12 -4.31
CA HIS A 64 -13.56 -10.41 -4.49
C HIS A 64 -12.66 -11.26 -5.40
N ILE A 65 -12.72 -12.58 -5.23
CA ILE A 65 -11.91 -13.50 -6.02
C ILE A 65 -12.79 -14.02 -7.15
N VAL A 66 -12.30 -13.87 -8.38
CA VAL A 66 -12.94 -14.40 -9.59
C VAL A 66 -12.11 -15.58 -10.07
N GLU A 67 -12.77 -16.65 -10.44
CA GLU A 67 -12.14 -17.82 -11.06
C GLU A 67 -12.11 -17.60 -12.58
N ASP A 68 -10.91 -17.63 -13.16
CA ASP A 68 -10.68 -17.51 -14.59
C ASP A 68 -9.75 -18.63 -15.03
N ASN A 69 -10.28 -19.58 -15.81
CA ASN A 69 -9.56 -20.76 -16.29
C ASN A 69 -8.77 -21.49 -15.17
N ASP A 70 -9.47 -21.85 -14.08
CA ASP A 70 -8.92 -22.50 -12.88
C ASP A 70 -7.93 -21.64 -12.06
N ASN A 71 -7.69 -20.39 -12.45
CA ASN A 71 -6.88 -19.45 -11.68
C ASN A 71 -7.77 -18.54 -10.84
N LEU A 72 -7.46 -18.44 -9.56
CA LEU A 72 -8.10 -17.50 -8.65
C LEU A 72 -7.44 -16.13 -8.79
N ILE A 73 -8.16 -15.17 -9.39
CA ILE A 73 -7.67 -13.81 -9.63
C ILE A 73 -8.40 -12.84 -8.69
N PRO A 74 -7.68 -12.10 -7.84
CA PRO A 74 -8.29 -11.05 -7.03
C PRO A 74 -8.68 -9.86 -7.91
N LYS A 75 -9.95 -9.45 -7.84
CA LYS A 75 -10.48 -8.25 -8.49
C LYS A 75 -11.09 -7.30 -7.46
N VAL A 76 -10.99 -6.01 -7.74
CA VAL A 76 -11.47 -4.92 -6.88
C VAL A 76 -12.69 -4.29 -7.53
N LYS A 77 -13.79 -4.16 -6.80
CA LYS A 77 -14.90 -3.30 -7.22
C LYS A 77 -14.58 -1.85 -6.92
N MET A 78 -14.45 -1.04 -7.95
CA MET A 78 -14.20 0.40 -7.80
C MET A 78 -15.18 1.20 -8.65
N THR A 79 -15.69 2.28 -8.06
CA THR A 79 -16.49 3.28 -8.75
C THR A 79 -15.56 4.25 -9.45
N ILE A 80 -15.53 4.20 -10.78
CA ILE A 80 -14.74 5.11 -11.62
C ILE A 80 -15.68 6.13 -12.23
N LYS A 81 -15.25 7.39 -12.30
CA LYS A 81 -15.96 8.44 -13.05
C LYS A 81 -15.48 8.42 -14.50
N GLU A 82 -16.31 7.90 -15.39
CA GLU A 82 -16.06 7.93 -16.83
C GLU A 82 -17.18 8.75 -17.49
N ASN A 83 -16.81 9.77 -18.26
CA ASN A 83 -17.75 10.68 -18.93
C ASN A 83 -18.77 11.35 -17.98
N GLY A 84 -18.33 11.71 -16.77
CA GLY A 84 -19.16 12.39 -15.77
C GLY A 84 -20.20 11.49 -15.08
N LYS A 85 -20.22 10.18 -15.37
CA LYS A 85 -21.07 9.19 -14.70
C LYS A 85 -20.21 8.24 -13.87
N GLU A 86 -20.70 7.93 -12.67
CA GLU A 86 -20.10 6.93 -11.79
C GLU A 86 -20.52 5.53 -12.26
N MET A 87 -19.54 4.70 -12.64
CA MET A 87 -19.76 3.30 -13.01
C MET A 87 -18.91 2.40 -12.12
N GLU A 88 -19.52 1.32 -11.61
CA GLU A 88 -18.79 0.27 -10.92
C GLU A 88 -18.13 -0.65 -11.96
N ARG A 89 -16.83 -0.88 -11.82
CA ARG A 89 -16.08 -1.85 -12.61
C ARG A 89 -15.27 -2.77 -11.71
N ASP A 90 -15.13 -4.01 -12.18
CA ASP A 90 -14.20 -4.99 -11.61
C ASP A 90 -12.83 -4.76 -12.23
N LEU A 91 -11.94 -4.13 -11.47
CA LEU A 91 -10.56 -3.88 -11.86
C LEU A 91 -9.65 -4.98 -11.31
N THR A 92 -8.51 -5.21 -11.97
CA THR A 92 -7.41 -5.92 -11.33
C THR A 92 -6.85 -5.10 -10.16
N VAL A 93 -6.16 -5.77 -9.23
CA VAL A 93 -5.57 -5.07 -8.07
C VAL A 93 -4.59 -3.98 -8.50
N SER A 94 -3.78 -4.24 -9.54
CA SER A 94 -2.83 -3.25 -10.07
C SER A 94 -3.56 -2.02 -10.65
N GLU A 95 -4.55 -2.22 -11.51
CA GLU A 95 -5.34 -1.11 -12.07
C GLU A 95 -6.08 -0.31 -10.99
N ALA A 96 -6.57 -0.97 -9.94
CA ALA A 96 -7.19 -0.31 -8.81
C ALA A 96 -6.18 0.58 -8.06
N VAL A 97 -4.97 0.10 -7.80
CA VAL A 97 -3.91 0.91 -7.16
C VAL A 97 -3.48 2.06 -8.08
N ALA A 98 -3.37 1.83 -9.39
CA ALA A 98 -3.07 2.88 -10.36
C ALA A 98 -4.15 3.98 -10.36
N SER A 99 -5.43 3.60 -10.38
CA SER A 99 -6.55 4.55 -10.30
C SER A 99 -6.57 5.33 -8.97
N MET A 100 -6.16 4.69 -7.88
CA MET A 100 -5.97 5.38 -6.60
C MET A 100 -4.84 6.41 -6.68
N LYS A 101 -3.71 6.09 -7.34
CA LYS A 101 -2.59 7.02 -7.54
C LYS A 101 -3.03 8.23 -8.37
N ASP A 102 -3.82 8.01 -9.41
CA ASP A 102 -4.34 9.09 -10.27
C ASP A 102 -5.33 10.00 -9.53
N ASN A 103 -6.13 9.43 -8.62
CA ASN A 103 -7.09 10.17 -7.81
C ASN A 103 -6.44 10.76 -6.54
N THR A 104 -5.48 11.65 -6.79
CA THR A 104 -4.69 12.35 -5.76
C THR A 104 -5.55 13.11 -4.75
N ASP A 105 -6.72 13.60 -5.14
CA ASP A 105 -7.65 14.31 -4.26
C ASP A 105 -8.13 13.45 -3.07
N LYS A 106 -8.30 12.14 -3.29
CA LYS A 106 -8.81 11.21 -2.27
C LYS A 106 -7.72 10.33 -1.65
N TYR A 107 -6.71 9.98 -2.43
CA TYR A 107 -5.73 8.95 -2.05
C TYR A 107 -4.28 9.42 -2.16
N GLY A 108 -4.03 10.70 -2.47
CA GLY A 108 -2.67 11.22 -2.66
C GLY A 108 -1.77 11.04 -1.44
N ASN A 109 -2.33 10.95 -0.23
CA ASN A 109 -1.60 10.66 1.00
C ASN A 109 -1.02 9.24 1.09
N LEU A 110 -1.53 8.31 0.27
CA LEU A 110 -1.11 6.90 0.29
C LEU A 110 0.12 6.64 -0.59
N PHE A 111 0.45 7.57 -1.49
CA PHE A 111 1.52 7.43 -2.47
C PHE A 111 2.63 8.44 -2.22
N LYS A 112 3.86 8.07 -2.59
CA LYS A 112 4.97 9.01 -2.60
C LYS A 112 4.70 10.07 -3.67
N THR A 113 4.58 11.32 -3.25
CA THR A 113 4.45 12.43 -4.20
C THR A 113 5.79 12.62 -4.91
N THR A 114 5.80 12.58 -6.24
CA THR A 114 6.94 13.04 -7.06
C THR A 114 7.10 14.57 -7.04
N ALA A 115 6.17 15.28 -6.38
CA ALA A 115 6.34 16.68 -6.05
C ALA A 115 7.60 16.85 -5.19
N LYS A 116 8.70 17.25 -5.85
CA LYS A 116 9.79 17.98 -5.19
C LYS A 116 9.10 18.98 -4.27
N GLY A 117 9.37 18.90 -2.96
CA GLY A 117 8.71 19.71 -1.95
C GLY A 117 8.57 21.14 -2.46
N GLY A 118 7.36 21.71 -2.32
CA GLY A 118 7.09 23.08 -2.75
C GLY A 118 8.19 24.00 -2.22
N PRO A 119 8.53 25.08 -2.95
CA PRO A 119 9.62 25.99 -2.59
C PRO A 119 9.30 26.71 -1.27
N GLY A 120 9.58 26.04 -0.16
CA GLY A 120 9.12 26.45 1.17
C GLY A 120 9.59 25.58 2.32
N LYS A 121 10.32 24.49 2.08
CA LYS A 121 11.12 23.80 3.11
C LYS A 121 12.37 23.20 2.49
N GLU A 122 13.49 23.88 2.67
CA GLU A 122 14.80 23.24 2.56
C GLU A 122 14.90 22.14 3.63
N PRO A 123 15.34 20.92 3.29
CA PRO A 123 15.83 19.99 4.29
C PRO A 123 17.11 20.59 4.87
N SER A 124 17.02 21.03 6.12
CA SER A 124 18.17 21.38 6.96
C SER A 124 19.04 20.13 7.18
N THR A 125 19.92 19.84 6.22
CA THR A 125 21.02 18.89 6.36
C THR A 125 22.25 19.48 5.70
N ASN A 126 22.82 20.49 6.37
CA ASN A 126 24.23 20.89 6.42
C ASN A 126 24.30 22.39 6.75
N THR A 127 23.92 22.76 7.96
CA THR A 127 24.47 23.96 8.57
C THR A 127 25.67 23.51 9.36
N GLU A 128 26.83 23.49 8.70
CA GLU A 128 28.09 23.67 9.42
C GLU A 128 27.93 24.95 10.26
N PRO A 129 28.26 24.92 11.56
CA PRO A 129 28.19 26.11 12.38
C PRO A 129 29.05 27.19 11.72
N ALA A 130 28.49 28.38 11.52
CA ALA A 130 29.17 29.52 10.96
C ALA A 130 30.43 29.83 11.79
N GLY A 131 31.55 29.24 11.38
CA GLY A 131 32.88 29.62 11.82
C GLY A 131 33.27 30.95 11.16
N PRO A 132 34.18 31.72 11.77
CA PRO A 132 34.63 33.00 11.20
C PRO A 132 35.18 32.79 9.79
N MET A 133 34.61 33.52 8.83
CA MET A 133 34.95 33.42 7.41
C MET A 133 36.41 33.86 7.20
N ASP A 134 37.24 32.98 6.63
CA ASP A 134 38.68 33.21 6.49
C ASP A 134 38.98 34.23 5.37
N ILE A 135 39.16 35.49 5.79
CA ILE A 135 39.35 36.66 4.91
C ILE A 135 40.72 36.72 4.22
N VAL A 136 41.67 35.86 4.60
CA VAL A 136 43.07 35.94 4.15
C VAL A 136 43.27 35.41 2.72
N GLY A 137 42.34 34.59 2.21
CA GLY A 137 42.41 33.99 0.87
C GLY A 137 41.38 34.51 -0.14
N MET A 138 40.59 35.53 0.21
CA MET A 138 39.47 35.98 -0.61
C MET A 138 39.92 36.95 -1.72
N SER A 139 39.41 36.77 -2.94
CA SER A 139 39.58 37.73 -4.04
C SER A 139 39.03 39.10 -3.62
N HIS A 140 39.63 40.19 -4.12
CA HIS A 140 39.20 41.55 -3.81
C HIS A 140 37.71 41.79 -4.13
N GLU A 141 37.21 41.17 -5.20
CA GLU A 141 35.79 41.26 -5.58
C GLU A 141 34.86 40.56 -4.59
N ASP A 142 35.29 39.43 -4.04
CA ASP A 142 34.51 38.65 -3.08
C ASP A 142 34.53 39.33 -1.70
N TYR A 143 35.63 40.01 -1.35
CA TYR A 143 35.71 40.84 -0.15
C TYR A 143 34.71 42.02 -0.22
N ILE A 144 34.62 42.71 -1.36
CA ILE A 144 33.67 43.83 -1.52
C ILE A 144 32.23 43.35 -1.35
N LYS A 145 31.87 42.20 -1.92
CA LYS A 145 30.51 41.63 -1.81
C LYS A 145 30.15 41.25 -0.38
N ASN A 146 31.11 40.76 0.40
CA ASN A 146 30.86 40.26 1.75
C ASN A 146 31.20 41.27 2.85
N ARG A 147 31.75 42.44 2.52
CA ARG A 147 32.13 43.50 3.47
C ARG A 147 30.99 43.90 4.42
N GLU A 148 29.75 43.99 3.92
CA GLU A 148 28.59 44.36 4.75
C GLU A 148 28.30 43.32 5.83
N LYS A 149 28.59 42.05 5.58
CA LYS A 149 28.43 40.95 6.54
C LYS A 149 29.60 40.84 7.53
N LEU A 150 30.77 41.39 7.20
CA LEU A 150 31.97 41.37 8.04
C LEU A 150 32.04 42.54 9.04
N LEU A 151 31.28 43.62 8.79
CA LEU A 151 31.26 44.83 9.62
C LEU A 151 30.02 44.95 10.53
N SER A 152 29.14 43.94 10.52
CA SER A 152 27.94 43.84 11.38
C SER A 152 28.21 42.88 12.53
#